data_AF-A0A3Q1C1R9-F1
#
_entry.id   AF-A0A3Q1C1R9-F1
#
_cell.length_a   1.000
_cell.length_b   1.000
_cell.length_c   1.000
_cell.angle_alpha   90.00
_cell.angle_beta   90.00
_cell.angle_gamma   90.00
#
_symmetry.space_group_name_H-M   'P 1'
#
loop_
_entity.id
_entity.type
_entity.pdbx_description
1 polymer ?
#
loop_
_entity_poly.entity_id
_entity_poly.type
_entity_poly.pdbx_seq_one_letter_code
_entity_poly.pdbx_strand_id
1 'polypeptide(L)'
;MARTKQTARKSTGGKAPRKQLATKAARKSAPATGGVKKPHRYRPGTVALREIRRYQKSTELLIRKLPFQRLVREIAQDFKTDLRFQRGASTLQCRSPQAFYCSGILDVIVSYTHMFHLNFYLD
;
A
#
# COMPACT_ATOMS: atom_id res chain seq x y z
N MET A 1 58.24 12.95 13.16
CA MET A 1 57.79 12.20 11.97
C MET A 1 56.78 11.15 12.42
N ALA A 2 55.51 11.26 11.99
CA ALA A 2 54.43 10.39 12.45
C ALA A 2 54.28 9.15 11.55
N ARG A 3 54.35 7.96 12.14
CA ARG A 3 54.23 6.67 11.46
C ARG A 3 52.76 6.38 11.13
N THR A 4 52.38 6.49 9.85
CA THR A 4 51.05 6.12 9.37
C THR A 4 50.93 4.58 9.29
N LYS A 5 50.00 3.99 10.04
CA LYS A 5 49.64 2.57 9.91
C LYS A 5 48.69 2.41 8.72
N GLN A 6 49.22 1.93 7.59
CA GLN A 6 48.43 1.51 6.45
C GLN A 6 47.72 0.19 6.78
N THR A 7 46.42 0.22 7.09
CA THR A 7 45.61 -1.00 7.16
C THR A 7 45.13 -1.34 5.76
N ALA A 8 45.50 -2.52 5.25
CA ALA A 8 45.02 -3.01 3.96
C ALA A 8 43.49 -3.23 4.01
N ARG A 9 42.72 -2.33 3.38
CA ARG A 9 41.33 -2.60 3.02
C ARG A 9 41.31 -3.27 1.65
N LYS A 10 40.68 -4.44 1.56
CA LYS A 10 40.41 -5.12 0.28
C LYS A 10 39.49 -4.24 -0.57
N SER A 11 40.01 -3.64 -1.62
CA SER A 11 39.21 -3.02 -2.69
C SER A 11 38.70 -4.12 -3.62
N THR A 12 37.48 -4.61 -3.38
CA THR A 12 36.78 -5.43 -4.37
C THR A 12 35.83 -4.55 -5.16
N GLY A 13 36.40 -3.85 -6.14
CA GLY A 13 35.67 -3.11 -7.15
C GLY A 13 36.31 -3.39 -8.51
N GLY A 14 35.65 -4.18 -9.34
CA GLY A 14 36.11 -4.47 -10.71
C GLY A 14 35.70 -5.86 -11.18
N LYS A 15 34.67 -5.92 -12.02
CA LYS A 15 34.08 -7.15 -12.59
C LYS A 15 35.07 -7.80 -13.58
N ALA A 16 35.41 -9.07 -13.38
CA ALA A 16 36.30 -9.83 -14.27
C ALA A 16 35.64 -10.16 -15.64
N PRO A 17 36.43 -10.35 -16.72
CA PRO A 17 35.93 -10.48 -18.09
C PRO A 17 35.16 -11.78 -18.32
N ARG A 18 34.05 -11.67 -19.05
CA ARG A 18 33.00 -12.68 -19.23
C ARG A 18 33.44 -13.81 -20.19
N LYS A 19 33.62 -15.03 -19.68
CA LYS A 19 33.51 -16.26 -20.49
C LYS A 19 32.04 -16.69 -20.56
N GLN A 20 31.52 -16.85 -21.78
CA GLN A 20 30.18 -17.38 -22.04
C GLN A 20 30.18 -18.90 -21.83
N LEU A 21 29.48 -19.37 -20.80
CA LEU A 21 28.89 -20.71 -20.75
C LEU A 21 27.54 -20.58 -20.05
N ALA A 22 26.49 -21.05 -20.72
CA ALA A 22 25.12 -20.99 -20.25
C ALA A 22 25.01 -21.65 -18.87
N THR A 23 24.64 -20.87 -17.86
CA THR A 23 24.37 -21.37 -16.51
C THR A 23 22.93 -21.08 -16.16
N LYS A 24 22.16 -22.17 -16.17
CA LYS A 24 20.81 -22.34 -15.63
C LYS A 24 20.64 -21.48 -14.38
N ALA A 25 19.60 -20.65 -14.34
CA ALA A 25 19.30 -19.75 -13.24
C ALA A 25 18.98 -20.54 -11.96
N ALA A 26 20.02 -20.89 -11.20
CA ALA A 26 19.89 -21.28 -9.81
C ALA A 26 19.46 -20.03 -9.05
N ARG A 27 18.15 -19.92 -8.78
CA ARG A 27 17.63 -18.95 -7.80
C ARG A 27 18.44 -19.15 -6.53
N LYS A 28 18.96 -18.06 -5.96
CA LYS A 28 19.73 -18.05 -4.71
C LYS A 28 18.96 -18.83 -3.63
N SER A 29 19.27 -20.10 -3.43
CA SER A 29 19.00 -20.78 -2.17
C SER A 29 19.96 -20.22 -1.14
N ALA A 30 19.48 -20.15 0.10
CA ALA A 30 20.13 -19.49 1.22
C ALA A 30 21.62 -19.86 1.38
N PRO A 31 22.46 -18.95 1.92
CA PRO A 31 23.86 -19.26 2.21
C PRO A 31 23.95 -20.48 3.15
N ALA A 32 24.78 -21.46 2.78
CA ALA A 32 24.95 -22.73 3.51
C ALA A 32 25.65 -22.59 4.88
N THR A 33 26.12 -21.39 5.24
CA THR A 33 26.71 -21.08 6.54
C THR A 33 26.42 -19.62 6.88
N GLY A 34 25.52 -19.40 7.83
CA GLY A 34 25.09 -18.08 8.29
C GLY A 34 23.58 -17.95 8.29
N GLY A 35 22.98 -17.92 9.49
CA GLY A 35 21.54 -17.96 9.71
C GLY A 35 20.75 -17.04 8.78
N VAL A 36 19.63 -17.56 8.27
CA VAL A 36 18.70 -16.84 7.39
C VAL A 36 18.37 -15.48 8.01
N LYS A 37 18.71 -14.39 7.31
CA LYS A 37 18.36 -13.04 7.74
C LYS A 37 16.85 -12.98 7.92
N LYS A 38 16.41 -12.63 9.14
CA LYS A 38 14.98 -12.54 9.46
C LYS A 38 14.28 -11.65 8.41
N PRO A 39 13.10 -12.05 7.90
CA PRO A 39 12.32 -11.22 7.01
C PRO A 39 12.09 -9.84 7.63
N HIS A 40 12.33 -8.79 6.86
CA HIS A 40 12.12 -7.43 7.33
C HIS A 40 10.63 -7.19 7.60
N ARG A 41 10.28 -6.86 8.85
CA ARG A 41 8.91 -6.49 9.25
C ARG A 41 8.88 -5.01 9.62
N TYR A 42 7.96 -4.28 9.01
CA TYR A 42 7.73 -2.87 9.35
C TYR A 42 7.10 -2.73 10.74
N ARG A 43 7.35 -1.59 11.39
CA ARG A 43 6.70 -1.23 12.66
C ARG A 43 5.19 -1.06 12.43
N PRO A 44 4.34 -1.34 13.45
CA PRO A 44 2.93 -1.03 13.36
C PRO A 44 2.74 0.45 13.01
N GLY A 45 1.75 0.76 12.16
CA GLY A 45 1.50 2.11 11.64
C GLY A 45 2.32 2.52 10.43
N THR A 46 3.51 1.96 10.18
CA THR A 46 4.35 2.36 9.02
C THR A 46 3.68 2.05 7.68
N VAL A 47 3.03 0.88 7.57
CA VAL A 47 2.30 0.48 6.36
C VAL A 47 1.03 1.32 6.19
N ALA A 48 0.29 1.54 7.27
CA ALA A 48 -0.94 2.35 7.27
C ALA A 48 -0.68 3.79 6.81
N LEU A 49 0.35 4.46 7.34
CA LEU A 49 0.71 5.82 6.92
C LEU A 49 1.13 5.90 5.45
N ARG A 50 1.78 4.85 4.93
CA ARG A 50 2.16 4.78 3.51
C ARG A 50 0.92 4.63 2.62
N GLU A 51 -0.05 3.82 3.04
CA GLU A 51 -1.31 3.64 2.34
C GLU A 51 -2.15 4.92 2.35
N ILE A 52 -2.26 5.60 3.50
CA ILE A 52 -2.95 6.90 3.61
C ILE A 52 -2.35 7.92 2.63
N ARG A 53 -1.03 8.07 2.61
CA ARG A 53 -0.36 9.00 1.67
C ARG A 53 -0.57 8.60 0.21
N ARG A 54 -0.63 7.30 -0.09
CA ARG A 54 -0.90 6.80 -1.44
C ARG A 54 -2.33 7.18 -1.86
N TYR A 55 -3.34 6.85 -1.05
CA TYR A 55 -4.76 7.09 -1.34
C TYR A 55 -5.17 8.56 -1.31
N GLN A 56 -4.43 9.42 -0.60
CA GLN A 56 -4.62 10.86 -0.68
C GLN A 56 -4.01 11.46 -1.97
N LYS A 57 -2.95 10.83 -2.50
CA LYS A 57 -2.27 11.29 -3.72
C LYS A 57 -2.94 10.78 -5.00
N SER A 58 -3.47 9.56 -4.99
CA SER A 58 -4.22 8.98 -6.12
C SER A 58 -5.72 9.00 -5.84
N THR A 59 -6.54 9.13 -6.88
CA THR A 59 -8.01 9.05 -6.78
C THR A 59 -8.55 7.73 -7.33
N GLU A 60 -7.80 6.64 -7.13
CA GLU A 60 -8.22 5.30 -7.55
C GLU A 60 -9.36 4.81 -6.66
N LEU A 61 -10.35 4.14 -7.25
CA LEU A 61 -11.47 3.57 -6.49
C LEU A 61 -10.92 2.48 -5.55
N LEU A 62 -11.21 2.60 -4.26
CA LEU A 62 -10.80 1.62 -3.24
C LEU A 62 -11.59 0.30 -3.39
N ILE A 63 -12.81 0.39 -3.94
CA ILE A 63 -13.66 -0.76 -4.22
C ILE A 63 -13.52 -1.18 -5.69
N ARG A 64 -13.43 -2.50 -5.94
CA ARG A 64 -13.39 -3.06 -7.30
C ARG A 64 -14.64 -2.65 -8.08
N LYS A 65 -14.46 -2.21 -9.32
CA LYS A 65 -15.53 -1.69 -10.19
C LYS A 65 -16.66 -2.70 -10.46
N LEU A 66 -16.30 -3.96 -10.73
CA LEU A 66 -17.25 -5.00 -11.15
C LEU A 66 -18.28 -5.41 -10.06
N PRO A 67 -17.88 -5.76 -8.82
CA PRO A 67 -18.86 -6.10 -7.78
C PRO A 67 -19.77 -4.93 -7.40
N PHE A 68 -19.23 -3.70 -7.35
CA PHE A 68 -20.06 -2.51 -7.09
C PHE A 68 -21.07 -2.27 -8.22
N GLN A 69 -20.63 -2.42 -9.47
CA GLN A 69 -21.53 -2.30 -10.62
C GLN A 69 -22.66 -3.34 -10.60
N ARG A 70 -22.40 -4.57 -10.13
CA ARG A 70 -23.44 -5.60 -9.97
C ARG A 70 -24.46 -5.19 -8.91
N LEU A 71 -24.00 -4.74 -7.74
CA LEU A 71 -24.85 -4.28 -6.66
C LEU A 71 -25.73 -3.08 -7.04
N VAL A 72 -25.18 -2.11 -7.77
CA VAL A 72 -25.97 -0.97 -8.28
C VAL A 72 -27.06 -1.43 -9.26
N ARG A 73 -26.79 -2.45 -10.08
CA ARG A 73 -27.76 -3.01 -11.01
C ARG A 73 -28.83 -3.82 -10.31
N GLU A 74 -28.47 -4.59 -9.30
CA GLU A 74 -29.39 -5.35 -8.45
C GLU A 74 -30.42 -4.41 -7.81
N ILE A 75 -29.96 -3.39 -7.08
CA ILE A 75 -30.83 -2.40 -6.44
C ILE A 75 -31.71 -1.67 -7.46
N ALA A 76 -31.17 -1.31 -8.63
CA ALA A 76 -31.93 -0.60 -9.65
C ALA A 76 -32.99 -1.47 -10.33
N GLN A 77 -32.72 -2.77 -10.48
CA GLN A 77 -33.66 -3.73 -11.05
C GLN A 77 -34.92 -3.86 -10.18
N ASP A 78 -34.78 -3.72 -8.85
CA ASP A 78 -35.89 -3.76 -7.90
C ASP A 78 -36.88 -2.59 -8.07
N PHE A 79 -36.44 -1.47 -8.67
CA PHE A 79 -37.29 -0.31 -8.91
C PHE A 79 -37.87 -0.27 -10.34
N LYS A 80 -37.07 -0.63 -11.36
CA LYS A 80 -37.50 -0.67 -12.78
C LYS A 80 -36.66 -1.68 -13.56
N THR A 81 -37.31 -2.55 -14.31
CA THR A 81 -36.67 -3.70 -14.98
C THR A 81 -35.88 -3.37 -16.25
N ASP A 82 -36.03 -2.16 -16.82
CA ASP A 82 -35.43 -1.75 -18.11
C ASP A 82 -34.46 -0.55 -18.02
N LEU A 83 -33.69 -0.47 -16.93
CA LEU A 83 -32.71 0.60 -16.75
C LEU A 83 -31.42 0.34 -17.53
N ARG A 84 -31.16 1.15 -18.56
CA ARG A 84 -29.89 1.15 -19.31
C ARG A 84 -28.89 2.10 -18.68
N PHE A 85 -27.83 1.54 -18.10
CA PHE A 85 -26.72 2.31 -17.53
C PHE A 85 -25.68 2.68 -18.60
N GLN A 86 -25.39 3.98 -18.73
CA GLN A 86 -24.30 4.47 -19.58
C GLN A 86 -22.95 4.04 -19.01
N ARG A 87 -22.03 3.62 -19.89
CA ARG A 87 -20.75 2.95 -19.53
C ARG A 87 -19.86 3.73 -18.55
N GLY A 88 -19.99 5.07 -18.50
CA GLY A 88 -19.24 5.94 -17.57
C GLY A 88 -20.02 6.38 -16.32
N ALA A 89 -21.35 6.25 -16.31
CA ALA A 89 -22.19 6.70 -15.19
C ALA A 89 -21.92 5.89 -13.92
N SER A 90 -21.74 4.57 -14.06
CA SER A 90 -21.44 3.68 -12.93
C SER A 90 -20.15 4.06 -12.21
N THR A 91 -19.10 4.48 -12.94
CA THR A 91 -17.81 4.86 -12.32
C THR A 91 -17.85 6.20 -11.61
N LEU A 92 -18.64 7.16 -12.11
CA LEU A 92 -18.85 8.45 -11.45
C LEU A 92 -19.69 8.28 -10.18
N GLN A 93 -20.71 7.41 -10.22
CA GLN A 93 -21.53 7.06 -9.07
C GLN A 93 -20.81 6.16 -8.05
N CYS A 94 -19.71 5.49 -8.38
CA CYS A 94 -18.83 4.90 -7.36
C CYS A 94 -18.05 5.97 -6.58
N ARG A 95 -17.70 7.07 -7.25
CA ARG A 95 -16.77 8.07 -6.74
C ARG A 95 -17.42 8.96 -5.70
N SER A 96 -18.69 9.32 -5.87
CA SER A 96 -19.44 10.10 -4.89
C SER A 96 -19.61 9.38 -3.53
N PRO A 97 -20.18 8.16 -3.41
CA PRO A 97 -20.35 7.49 -2.13
C PRO A 97 -19.01 7.14 -1.49
N GLN A 98 -17.97 6.73 -2.24
CA GLN A 98 -16.65 6.50 -1.63
C GLN A 98 -16.06 7.76 -1.01
N ALA A 99 -16.27 8.93 -1.62
CA ALA A 99 -15.86 10.20 -1.02
C ALA A 99 -16.66 10.51 0.25
N PHE A 100 -17.98 10.29 0.26
CA PHE A 100 -18.84 10.46 1.44
C PHE A 100 -18.49 9.50 2.59
N TYR A 101 -18.16 8.23 2.29
CA TYR A 101 -17.71 7.29 3.33
C TYR A 101 -16.36 7.72 3.92
N CYS A 102 -15.42 8.19 3.09
CA CYS A 102 -14.13 8.69 3.59
C CYS A 102 -14.29 9.94 4.47
N SER A 103 -15.15 10.90 4.09
CA SER A 103 -15.42 12.07 4.93
C SER A 103 -16.12 11.67 6.22
N GLY A 104 -17.15 10.82 6.15
CA GLY A 104 -17.88 10.37 7.34
C GLY A 104 -17.00 9.59 8.33
N ILE A 105 -16.04 8.79 7.85
CA ILE A 105 -15.06 8.12 8.73
C ILE A 105 -14.14 9.13 9.40
N LEU A 106 -13.67 10.15 8.68
CA LEU A 106 -12.85 11.21 9.27
C LEU A 106 -13.63 12.02 10.31
N ASP A 107 -14.90 12.36 10.02
CA ASP A 107 -15.77 13.08 10.94
C ASP A 107 -16.01 12.26 12.22
N VAL A 108 -16.30 10.97 12.11
CA VAL A 108 -16.46 10.07 13.27
C VAL A 108 -15.16 9.96 14.08
N ILE A 109 -14.00 9.85 13.43
CA ILE A 109 -12.70 9.77 14.12
C ILE A 109 -12.39 11.09 14.85
N VAL A 110 -12.66 12.24 14.22
CA VAL A 110 -12.47 13.56 14.83
C VAL A 110 -13.43 13.75 16.00
N SER A 111 -14.71 13.39 15.85
CA SER A 111 -15.69 13.44 16.95
C SER A 111 -15.31 12.51 18.11
N TYR A 112 -14.82 11.30 17.84
CA TYR A 112 -14.35 10.38 18.88
C TYR A 112 -13.12 10.93 19.62
N THR A 113 -12.16 11.51 18.88
CA THR A 113 -10.97 12.12 19.48
C THR A 113 -11.35 13.34 20.32
N HIS A 114 -12.29 14.15 19.84
CA HIS A 114 -12.83 15.29 20.59
C HIS A 114 -13.61 14.86 21.83
N MET A 115 -14.42 13.79 21.75
CA MET A 115 -15.11 13.21 22.91
C MET A 115 -14.15 12.63 23.94
N PHE A 116 -13.10 11.92 23.52
CA PHE A 116 -12.06 11.41 24.40
C PHE A 116 -11.28 12.56 25.07
N HIS A 117 -10.99 13.62 24.31
CA HIS A 117 -10.30 14.78 24.85
C HIS A 117 -11.16 15.60 25.82
N LEU A 118 -12.46 15.70 25.58
CA LEU A 118 -13.43 16.32 26.49
C LEU A 118 -13.61 15.51 27.78
N ASN A 119 -13.67 14.17 27.71
CA ASN A 119 -13.73 13.34 28.92
C ASN A 119 -12.46 13.47 29.77
N PHE A 120 -11.28 13.60 29.16
CA PHE A 120 -10.03 13.81 29.90
C PHE A 120 -9.89 15.22 30.51
N TYR A 121 -10.74 16.18 30.13
CA TYR A 121 -10.76 17.54 30.68
C TYR A 121 -11.89 17.77 31.69
N LEU A 122 -12.78 16.78 31.88
CA LEU A 122 -13.91 16.80 32.81
C LEU A 122 -13.68 15.92 34.06
N ASP A 123 -12.54 15.20 34.13
CA ASP A 123 -11.96 14.59 35.34
C ASP A 123 -10.82 15.47 35.88
#